data_AF-A0A383BHD3-F1
#
_entry.id   AF-A0A383BHD3-F1
#
_cell.length_a   1.000
_cell.length_b   1.000
_cell.length_c   1.000
_cell.angle_alpha   90.00
_cell.angle_beta   90.00
_cell.angle_gamma   90.00
#
_symmetry.space_group_name_H-M   'P 1'
#
loop_
_entity.id
_entity.type
_entity.pdbx_description
1 polymer ?
#
loop_
_entity_poly.entity_id
_entity_poly.type
_entity_poly.pdbx_seq_one_letter_code
_entity_poly.pdbx_strand_id
1 'polypeptide(L)'
;MADTVTKLLFARSEADSCSIAVLGFKLENPMGYGRLRCAADGSLEEIVEDLEATESERQIKLCNSGVMAFDGGALFEFLDNVGKDNSKGEYYLTDVISCARSNGKSCIVLEAPADELHGINSRSDLGRAELIMQERLRSRAFSSGVTLQDPASTWMCADTRFGHDVTIEPNVFMGPGVIIGDRVLIRAFSHLEGVQIEAGAVIGPFARLRPGAVIGEGAKVGNFVEIKSATLEAGVKINHLSYIGD
;
A
#
# COMPACT_ATOMS: atom_id res chain seq x y z
N MET A 1 1.75 0.84 8.64
CA MET A 1 3.18 0.89 8.23
C MET A 1 4.14 1.43 9.27
N ALA A 2 4.09 2.72 9.70
CA ALA A 2 5.05 3.24 10.69
C ALA A 2 5.05 2.44 12.01
N ASP A 3 3.90 1.87 12.39
CA ASP A 3 3.75 1.05 13.58
C ASP A 3 4.34 -0.37 13.42
N THR A 4 4.14 -1.04 12.29
CA THR A 4 4.53 -2.46 12.08
C THR A 4 6.05 -2.67 12.12
N VAL A 5 6.81 -1.85 11.39
CA VAL A 5 8.29 -1.94 11.42
C VAL A 5 8.84 -1.49 12.78
N THR A 6 8.23 -0.48 13.40
CA THR A 6 8.64 -0.03 14.75
C THR A 6 8.44 -1.14 15.79
N LYS A 7 7.30 -1.85 15.74
CA LYS A 7 7.04 -3.03 16.58
C LYS A 7 8.06 -4.14 16.37
N LEU A 8 8.45 -4.40 15.11
CA LEU A 8 9.50 -5.37 14.78
C LEU A 8 10.84 -4.99 15.43
N LEU A 9 11.27 -3.74 15.27
CA LEU A 9 12.51 -3.24 15.84
C LEU A 9 12.48 -3.28 17.38
N PHE A 10 11.36 -2.88 17.98
CA PHE A 10 11.17 -2.92 19.42
C PHE A 10 11.27 -4.35 19.96
N ALA A 11 10.54 -5.29 19.35
CA ALA A 11 10.56 -6.69 19.75
C ALA A 11 11.95 -7.33 19.62
N ARG A 12 12.73 -6.94 18.60
CA ARG A 12 14.13 -7.36 18.46
C ARG A 12 15.01 -6.76 19.57
N SER A 13 14.73 -5.53 20.02
CA SER A 13 15.55 -4.82 21.00
C SER A 13 15.28 -5.17 22.47
N GLU A 14 14.05 -5.54 22.83
CA GLU A 14 13.70 -5.88 24.22
C GLU A 14 14.20 -7.26 24.65
N ALA A 15 14.36 -8.17 23.70
CA ALA A 15 14.87 -9.48 23.99
C ALA A 15 16.40 -9.47 23.85
N ASP A 16 17.11 -9.22 24.96
CA ASP A 16 18.58 -9.37 25.06
C ASP A 16 19.06 -10.77 24.59
N SER A 17 18.16 -11.76 24.52
CA SER A 17 18.39 -13.11 23.99
C SER A 17 17.94 -13.32 22.54
N CYS A 18 17.19 -12.40 21.92
CA CYS A 18 16.67 -12.51 20.56
C CYS A 18 17.66 -11.93 19.55
N SER A 19 18.16 -12.80 18.68
CA SER A 19 19.08 -12.40 17.62
C SER A 19 18.36 -11.98 16.35
N ILE A 20 17.15 -12.51 16.12
CA ILE A 20 16.38 -12.29 14.89
C ILE A 20 14.89 -12.19 15.19
N ALA A 21 14.26 -11.11 14.74
CA ALA A 21 12.81 -10.97 14.73
C ALA A 21 12.30 -10.98 13.28
N VAL A 22 11.20 -11.68 13.02
CA VAL A 22 10.60 -11.84 11.69
C VAL A 22 9.16 -11.38 11.71
N LEU A 23 8.70 -10.67 10.68
CA LEU A 23 7.28 -10.44 10.48
C LEU A 23 6.64 -11.60 9.74
N GLY A 24 5.58 -12.14 10.32
CA GLY A 24 4.74 -13.16 9.73
C GLY A 24 3.31 -12.66 9.53
N PHE A 25 2.55 -13.37 8.70
CA PHE A 25 1.13 -13.12 8.52
C PHE A 25 0.41 -14.40 8.16
N LYS A 26 -0.89 -14.47 8.48
CA LYS A 26 -1.71 -15.66 8.20
C LYS A 26 -2.45 -15.50 6.88
N LEU A 27 -2.36 -16.53 6.04
CA LEU A 27 -3.13 -16.64 4.81
C LEU A 27 -4.04 -17.87 4.85
N GLU A 28 -5.21 -17.78 4.23
CA GLU A 28 -6.06 -18.96 4.02
C GLU A 28 -5.43 -19.93 3.02
N ASN A 29 -4.85 -19.38 1.95
CA ASN A 29 -4.07 -20.11 0.97
C ASN A 29 -2.61 -19.62 0.99
N PRO A 30 -1.69 -20.37 1.62
CA PRO A 30 -0.31 -19.95 1.80
C PRO A 30 0.63 -20.30 0.62
N MET A 31 0.11 -20.81 -0.50
CA MET A 31 0.93 -21.16 -1.67
C MET A 31 1.83 -20.01 -2.12
N GLY A 32 3.08 -20.32 -2.45
CA GLY A 32 4.10 -19.37 -2.89
C GLY A 32 4.85 -18.62 -1.79
N TYR A 33 4.51 -18.79 -0.51
CA TYR A 33 5.20 -18.12 0.62
C TYR A 33 6.03 -19.10 1.46
N GLY A 34 7.16 -18.68 2.04
CA GLY A 34 7.83 -19.48 3.07
C GLY A 34 6.96 -19.69 4.31
N ARG A 35 6.99 -20.86 4.94
CA ARG A 35 6.23 -21.20 6.15
C ARG A 35 7.07 -20.95 7.39
N LEU A 36 6.52 -20.22 8.36
CA LEU A 36 7.20 -19.97 9.64
C LEU A 36 6.89 -21.11 10.61
N ARG A 37 7.86 -21.99 10.86
CA ARG A 37 7.70 -23.09 11.81
C ARG A 37 8.13 -22.62 13.19
N CYS A 38 7.18 -22.67 14.13
CA CYS A 38 7.42 -22.25 15.52
C CYS A 38 7.49 -23.47 16.44
N ALA A 39 8.33 -23.37 17.47
CA ALA A 39 8.38 -24.31 18.57
C ALA A 39 7.14 -24.20 19.47
N ALA A 40 7.00 -25.13 20.41
CA ALA A 40 5.90 -25.13 21.39
C ALA A 40 5.89 -23.89 22.31
N ASP A 41 7.04 -23.24 22.52
CA ASP A 41 7.17 -22.00 23.29
C ASP A 41 6.89 -20.72 22.47
N GLY A 42 6.57 -20.88 21.17
CA GLY A 42 6.30 -19.77 20.26
C GLY A 42 7.55 -19.15 19.62
N SER A 43 8.76 -19.64 19.93
CA SER A 43 9.97 -19.22 19.24
C SER A 43 10.01 -19.73 17.80
N LEU A 44 10.63 -18.98 16.90
CA LEU A 44 10.78 -19.36 15.51
C LEU A 44 11.95 -20.33 15.35
N GLU A 45 11.69 -21.53 14.81
CA GLU A 45 12.72 -22.55 14.61
C GLU A 45 13.36 -22.49 13.24
N GLU A 46 12.55 -22.34 12.19
CA GLU A 46 13.00 -22.29 10.81
C GLU A 46 11.95 -21.63 9.92
N ILE A 47 12.35 -21.30 8.70
CA ILE A 47 11.46 -20.86 7.64
C ILE A 47 11.61 -21.84 6.49
N VAL A 48 10.51 -22.52 6.14
CA VAL A 48 10.51 -23.55 5.08
C VAL A 48 9.95 -22.96 3.80
N GLU A 49 10.76 -22.88 2.74
CA GLU A 49 10.30 -22.38 1.44
C GLU A 49 9.20 -23.28 0.85
N ASP A 50 8.24 -22.69 0.12
CA ASP A 50 7.05 -23.41 -0.39
C ASP A 50 7.40 -24.62 -1.28
N LEU A 51 8.52 -24.52 -2.01
CA LEU A 51 9.03 -25.59 -2.87
C LEU A 51 9.65 -26.74 -2.09
N GLU A 52 10.22 -26.47 -0.92
CA GLU A 52 10.84 -27.46 -0.04
C GLU A 52 9.85 -28.05 0.98
N ALA A 53 8.70 -27.37 1.17
CA ALA A 53 7.71 -27.74 2.17
C ALA A 53 7.07 -29.11 1.92
N THR A 54 7.07 -29.95 2.95
CA THR A 54 6.31 -31.20 3.03
C THR A 54 4.80 -30.95 2.99
N GLU A 55 4.01 -32.01 2.77
CA GLU A 55 2.54 -31.92 2.80
C GLU A 55 2.01 -31.38 4.13
N SER A 56 2.63 -31.74 5.26
CA SER A 56 2.31 -31.20 6.58
C SER A 56 2.69 -29.73 6.73
N GLU A 57 3.88 -29.32 6.27
CA GLU A 57 4.32 -27.93 6.37
C GLU A 57 3.50 -27.01 5.47
N ARG A 58 3.04 -27.49 4.31
CA ARG A 58 2.16 -26.72 3.42
C ARG A 58 0.84 -26.32 4.08
N GLN A 59 0.40 -27.01 5.14
CA GLN A 59 -0.79 -26.66 5.94
C GLN A 59 -0.53 -25.53 6.94
N ILE A 60 0.73 -25.17 7.20
CA ILE A 60 1.06 -24.04 8.06
C ILE A 60 0.58 -22.76 7.36
N LYS A 61 -0.33 -22.04 8.02
CA LYS A 61 -0.91 -20.79 7.48
C LYS A 61 -0.09 -19.56 7.79
N LEU A 62 0.82 -19.65 8.77
CA LEU A 62 1.71 -18.57 9.13
C LEU A 62 2.86 -18.49 8.13
N CYS A 63 2.86 -17.43 7.34
CA CYS A 63 3.75 -17.21 6.22
C CYS A 63 4.81 -16.17 6.54
N ASN A 64 5.99 -16.34 5.96
CA ASN A 64 7.07 -15.38 5.98
C ASN A 64 6.72 -14.17 5.12
N SER A 65 6.84 -12.96 5.67
CA SER A 65 6.70 -11.71 4.90
C SER A 65 7.96 -11.32 4.13
N GLY A 66 9.11 -11.93 4.46
CA GLY A 66 10.41 -11.50 3.98
C GLY A 66 10.98 -10.29 4.73
N VAL A 67 10.27 -9.75 5.72
CA VAL A 67 10.76 -8.66 6.56
C VAL A 67 11.32 -9.21 7.87
N MET A 68 12.58 -8.90 8.14
CA MET A 68 13.31 -9.39 9.30
C MET A 68 14.18 -8.27 9.90
N ALA A 69 14.41 -8.34 11.21
CA ALA A 69 15.31 -7.46 11.95
C ALA A 69 16.36 -8.30 12.68
N PHE A 70 17.62 -7.90 12.56
CA PHE A 70 18.77 -8.64 13.06
C PHE A 70 19.73 -7.73 13.81
N ASP A 71 20.68 -8.35 14.50
CA ASP A 71 21.92 -7.69 14.87
C ASP A 71 22.89 -7.58 13.69
N GLY A 72 23.29 -6.35 13.35
CA GLY A 72 24.21 -6.12 12.24
C GLY A 72 25.60 -6.75 12.47
N GLY A 73 26.04 -6.89 13.72
CA GLY A 73 27.31 -7.54 14.05
C GLY A 73 27.23 -9.07 13.97
N ALA A 74 26.12 -9.66 14.42
CA ALA A 74 25.94 -11.12 14.41
C ALA A 74 25.47 -11.68 13.05
N LEU A 75 24.86 -10.87 12.18
CA LEU A 75 24.28 -11.34 10.91
C LEU A 75 25.29 -12.09 10.02
N PHE A 76 26.52 -11.59 9.91
CA PHE A 76 27.54 -12.19 9.05
C PHE A 76 27.94 -13.60 9.50
N GLU A 77 27.98 -13.85 10.81
CA GLU A 77 28.24 -15.18 11.37
C GLU A 77 27.17 -16.20 10.93
N PHE A 78 25.91 -15.77 10.82
CA PHE A 78 24.83 -16.64 10.36
C PHE A 78 24.90 -16.85 8.85
N LEU A 79 25.20 -15.79 8.08
CA LEU A 79 25.30 -15.85 6.62
C LEU A 79 26.43 -16.77 6.14
N ASP A 80 27.56 -16.81 6.85
CA ASP A 80 28.69 -17.71 6.52
C ASP A 80 28.31 -19.19 6.57
N ASN A 81 27.25 -19.52 7.32
CA ASN A 81 26.72 -20.88 7.48
C ASN A 81 25.54 -21.19 6.56
N VAL A 82 25.08 -20.23 5.74
CA VAL A 82 23.99 -20.47 4.79
C VAL A 82 24.52 -21.28 3.60
N GLY A 83 23.91 -22.43 3.38
CA GLY A 83 24.23 -23.32 2.27
C GLY A 83 23.40 -23.03 1.02
N LYS A 84 23.61 -23.86 0.00
CA LYS A 84 22.82 -23.86 -1.24
C LYS A 84 22.26 -25.24 -1.58
N ASP A 85 22.15 -26.11 -0.57
CA ASP A 85 21.64 -27.46 -0.72
C ASP A 85 20.10 -27.43 -0.67
N ASN A 86 19.50 -26.91 -1.74
CA ASN A 86 18.07 -26.82 -1.95
C ASN A 86 17.73 -27.05 -3.43
N SER A 87 16.44 -27.18 -3.75
CA SER A 87 15.98 -27.51 -5.11
C SER A 87 16.40 -26.50 -6.18
N LYS A 88 16.75 -25.27 -5.81
CA LYS A 88 17.21 -24.22 -6.73
C LYS A 88 18.74 -24.04 -6.78
N GLY A 89 19.47 -24.55 -5.79
CA GLY A 89 20.90 -24.28 -5.66
C GLY A 89 21.21 -22.84 -5.27
N GLU A 90 20.30 -22.15 -4.57
CA GLU A 90 20.40 -20.74 -4.17
C GLU A 90 20.77 -20.58 -2.69
N TYR A 91 21.31 -19.44 -2.28
CA TYR A 91 21.50 -19.10 -0.87
C TYR A 91 20.22 -18.43 -0.35
N TYR A 92 19.41 -19.15 0.41
CA TYR A 92 18.17 -18.59 0.94
C TYR A 92 18.44 -17.78 2.20
N LEU A 93 18.08 -16.48 2.18
CA LEU A 93 18.15 -15.64 3.38
C LEU A 93 17.31 -16.22 4.53
N THR A 94 16.27 -16.99 4.23
CA THR A 94 15.41 -17.65 5.22
C THR A 94 16.14 -18.69 6.08
N ASP A 95 17.22 -19.29 5.58
CA ASP A 95 18.02 -20.29 6.31
C ASP A 95 18.81 -19.69 7.48
N VAL A 96 18.99 -18.36 7.53
CA VAL A 96 19.67 -17.69 8.65
C VAL A 96 18.99 -17.96 9.99
N ILE A 97 17.69 -18.27 9.99
CA ILE A 97 16.95 -18.65 11.20
C ILE A 97 17.50 -19.95 11.77
N SER A 98 17.61 -20.98 10.93
CA SER A 98 18.16 -22.29 11.31
C SER A 98 19.63 -22.19 11.71
N CYS A 99 20.43 -21.37 11.00
CA CYS A 99 21.82 -21.08 11.36
C CYS A 99 21.94 -20.40 12.73
N ALA A 100 21.11 -19.40 13.03
CA ALA A 100 21.11 -18.71 14.31
C ALA A 100 20.69 -19.66 15.45
N ARG A 101 19.65 -20.48 15.25
CA ARG A 101 19.20 -21.50 16.22
C ARG A 101 20.31 -22.51 16.54
N SER A 102 21.05 -22.94 15.52
CA SER A 102 22.17 -23.88 15.67
C SER A 102 23.33 -23.29 16.48
N ASN A 103 23.49 -21.97 16.44
CA ASN A 103 24.44 -21.21 17.27
C ASN A 103 23.86 -20.83 18.65
N GLY A 104 22.79 -21.49 19.09
CA GLY A 104 22.16 -21.26 20.40
C GLY A 104 21.44 -19.92 20.54
N LYS A 105 21.18 -19.21 19.44
CA LYS A 105 20.44 -17.95 19.44
C LYS A 105 18.93 -18.20 19.41
N SER A 106 18.16 -17.21 19.88
CA SER A 106 16.70 -17.25 19.76
C SER A 106 16.20 -16.37 18.62
N CYS A 107 15.15 -16.84 17.96
CA CYS A 107 14.47 -16.14 16.88
C CYS A 107 12.98 -16.02 17.25
N ILE A 108 12.36 -14.89 16.93
CA ILE A 108 10.94 -14.65 17.21
C ILE A 108 10.19 -14.29 15.94
N VAL A 109 8.88 -14.52 15.96
CA VAL A 109 7.96 -14.06 14.92
C VAL A 109 6.95 -13.09 15.53
N LEU A 110 6.65 -12.00 14.82
CA LEU A 110 5.54 -11.11 15.10
C LEU A 110 4.54 -11.20 13.97
N GLU A 111 3.28 -11.46 14.32
CA GLU A 111 2.19 -11.44 13.35
C GLU A 111 1.76 -10.00 13.05
N ALA A 112 1.58 -9.67 11.78
CA ALA A 112 0.99 -8.41 11.35
C ALA A 112 -0.10 -8.63 10.29
N PRO A 113 -0.97 -7.63 10.04
CA PRO A 113 -2.03 -7.74 9.06
C PRO A 113 -1.51 -8.09 7.66
N ALA A 114 -2.18 -9.04 6.99
CA ALA A 114 -1.77 -9.54 5.68
C ALA A 114 -1.75 -8.45 4.59
N ASP A 115 -2.59 -7.42 4.73
CA ASP A 115 -2.66 -6.29 3.81
C ASP A 115 -1.46 -5.34 3.94
N GLU A 116 -0.71 -5.37 5.04
CA GLU A 116 0.57 -4.65 5.20
C GLU A 116 1.77 -5.42 4.66
N LEU A 117 1.66 -6.75 4.54
CA LEU A 117 2.77 -7.67 4.25
C LEU A 117 2.63 -8.44 2.93
N HIS A 118 1.59 -8.16 2.15
CA HIS A 118 1.32 -8.85 0.90
C HIS A 118 2.47 -8.66 -0.11
N GLY A 119 3.09 -9.75 -0.54
CA GLY A 119 4.09 -9.76 -1.60
C GLY A 119 3.47 -9.59 -2.98
N ILE A 120 4.23 -9.03 -3.92
CA ILE A 120 3.79 -8.81 -5.31
C ILE A 120 4.70 -9.60 -6.25
N ASN A 121 4.26 -10.80 -6.64
CA ASN A 121 5.00 -11.70 -7.54
C ASN A 121 4.36 -11.82 -8.92
N SER A 122 3.09 -11.41 -9.06
CA SER A 122 2.32 -11.47 -10.28
C SER A 122 1.53 -10.17 -10.53
N ARG A 123 1.01 -10.01 -11.75
CA ARG A 123 0.09 -8.91 -12.07
C ARG A 123 -1.23 -8.98 -11.29
N SER A 124 -1.64 -10.19 -10.90
CA SER A 124 -2.82 -10.39 -10.04
C SER A 124 -2.56 -9.84 -8.64
N ASP A 125 -1.37 -10.09 -8.09
CA ASP A 125 -0.97 -9.54 -6.78
C ASP A 125 -0.87 -8.02 -6.82
N LEU A 126 -0.33 -7.46 -7.91
CA LEU A 126 -0.28 -6.00 -8.12
C LEU A 126 -1.68 -5.39 -8.12
N GLY A 127 -2.63 -6.02 -8.83
CA GLY A 127 -4.02 -5.59 -8.83
C GLY A 127 -4.65 -5.65 -7.43
N ARG A 128 -4.33 -6.68 -6.64
CA ARG A 128 -4.81 -6.79 -5.24
C ARG A 128 -4.18 -5.73 -4.33
N ALA A 129 -2.88 -5.48 -4.46
CA ALA A 129 -2.17 -4.45 -3.71
C ALA A 129 -2.74 -3.05 -3.97
N GLU A 130 -3.10 -2.76 -5.23
CA GLU A 130 -3.77 -1.51 -5.59
C GLU A 130 -5.13 -1.38 -4.91
N LEU A 131 -5.95 -2.43 -4.87
CA LEU A 131 -7.25 -2.40 -4.17
C LEU A 131 -7.09 -2.13 -2.67
N ILE A 132 -6.12 -2.79 -2.02
CA ILE A 132 -5.78 -2.53 -0.61
C ILE A 132 -5.40 -1.05 -0.41
N MET A 133 -4.59 -0.49 -1.32
CA MET A 133 -4.20 0.91 -1.25
C MET A 133 -5.41 1.85 -1.46
N GLN A 134 -6.28 1.57 -2.44
CA GLN A 134 -7.49 2.36 -2.67
C GLN A 134 -8.44 2.34 -1.47
N GLU A 135 -8.59 1.20 -0.78
CA GLU A 135 -9.36 1.13 0.47
C GLU A 135 -8.79 2.06 1.53
N ARG A 136 -7.47 2.04 1.74
CA ARG A 136 -6.79 2.94 2.69
C ARG A 136 -6.97 4.40 2.31
N LEU A 137 -6.87 4.74 1.02
CA LEU A 137 -7.05 6.09 0.51
C LEU A 137 -8.47 6.60 0.76
N ARG A 138 -9.49 5.78 0.50
CA ARG A 138 -10.88 6.10 0.78
C ARG A 138 -11.14 6.29 2.27
N SER A 139 -10.60 5.41 3.12
CA SER A 139 -10.66 5.60 4.58
C SER A 139 -10.07 6.94 5.01
N ARG A 140 -8.91 7.33 4.48
CA ARG A 140 -8.31 8.65 4.75
C ARG A 140 -9.18 9.81 4.27
N ALA A 141 -9.79 9.68 3.09
CA ALA A 141 -10.69 10.69 2.54
C ALA A 141 -11.92 10.88 3.45
N PHE A 142 -12.57 9.79 3.89
CA PHE A 142 -13.69 9.86 4.83
C PHE A 142 -13.30 10.53 6.15
N SER A 143 -12.17 10.15 6.73
CA SER A 143 -11.67 10.75 7.97
C SER A 143 -11.32 12.24 7.82
N SER A 144 -11.15 12.73 6.60
CA SER A 144 -10.87 14.13 6.28
C SER A 144 -12.13 14.93 5.90
N GLY A 145 -13.32 14.35 6.02
CA GLY A 145 -14.59 15.03 5.71
C GLY A 145 -15.02 14.97 4.23
N VAL A 146 -14.46 14.05 3.44
CA VAL A 146 -14.85 13.85 2.04
C VAL A 146 -16.02 12.86 1.95
N THR A 147 -17.04 13.22 1.17
CA THR A 147 -18.14 12.31 0.80
C THR A 147 -17.84 11.66 -0.55
N LEU A 148 -17.67 10.33 -0.54
CA LEU A 148 -17.59 9.51 -1.76
C LEU A 148 -18.95 8.82 -1.96
N GLN A 149 -19.72 9.22 -2.97
CA GLN A 149 -21.07 8.66 -3.20
C GLN A 149 -21.03 7.20 -3.61
N ASP A 150 -20.06 6.83 -4.45
CA ASP A 150 -19.71 5.46 -4.76
C ASP A 150 -18.20 5.29 -4.57
N PRO A 151 -17.77 4.86 -3.38
CA PRO A 151 -16.36 4.69 -3.10
C PRO A 151 -15.73 3.70 -4.09
N ALA A 152 -16.41 2.60 -4.43
CA ALA A 152 -15.88 1.52 -5.25
C ALA A 152 -15.42 1.97 -6.64
N SER A 153 -16.11 2.95 -7.24
CA SER A 153 -15.79 3.50 -8.55
C SER A 153 -14.90 4.74 -8.52
N THR A 154 -14.53 5.24 -7.33
CA THR A 154 -13.62 6.38 -7.20
C THR A 154 -12.19 5.91 -7.06
N TRP A 155 -11.31 6.46 -7.89
CA TRP A 155 -9.88 6.15 -7.92
C TRP A 155 -9.08 7.41 -7.60
N MET A 156 -8.10 7.29 -6.71
CA MET A 156 -7.24 8.41 -6.32
C MET A 156 -5.78 8.00 -6.19
N CYS A 157 -4.87 8.93 -6.47
CA CYS A 157 -3.45 8.73 -6.27
C CYS A 157 -3.06 8.99 -4.79
N ALA A 158 -1.93 8.43 -4.36
CA ALA A 158 -1.49 8.51 -2.97
C ALA A 158 -1.23 9.95 -2.49
N ASP A 159 -0.94 10.87 -3.43
CA ASP A 159 -0.65 12.28 -3.20
C ASP A 159 -1.87 13.20 -3.33
N THR A 160 -3.07 12.65 -3.61
CA THR A 160 -4.30 13.45 -3.70
C THR A 160 -4.59 14.13 -2.36
N ARG A 161 -4.91 15.43 -2.41
CA ARG A 161 -5.22 16.24 -1.22
C ARG A 161 -6.62 16.80 -1.31
N PHE A 162 -7.32 16.77 -0.18
CA PHE A 162 -8.68 17.27 -0.04
C PHE A 162 -8.74 18.35 1.04
N GLY A 163 -9.55 19.37 0.79
CA GLY A 163 -10.15 20.21 1.81
C GLY A 163 -11.36 19.54 2.46
N HIS A 164 -12.13 20.31 3.19
CA HIS A 164 -13.28 19.85 3.95
C HIS A 164 -14.56 19.90 3.12
N ASP A 165 -15.54 19.04 3.44
CA ASP A 165 -16.87 19.01 2.81
C ASP A 165 -16.85 18.81 1.29
N VAL A 166 -15.84 18.10 0.77
CA VAL A 166 -15.75 17.74 -0.65
C VAL A 166 -16.74 16.61 -0.95
N THR A 167 -17.48 16.72 -2.06
CA THR A 167 -18.37 15.65 -2.53
C THR A 167 -17.89 15.13 -3.88
N ILE A 168 -17.78 13.81 -4.00
CA ILE A 168 -17.35 13.11 -5.22
C ILE A 168 -18.47 12.16 -5.64
N GLU A 169 -19.01 12.38 -6.82
CA GLU A 169 -19.98 11.51 -7.50
C GLU A 169 -19.27 10.27 -8.12
N PRO A 170 -20.02 9.24 -8.56
CA PRO A 170 -19.44 7.98 -9.06
C PRO A 170 -18.50 8.10 -10.27
N ASN A 171 -17.59 7.12 -10.42
CA ASN A 171 -16.69 6.95 -11.57
C ASN A 171 -15.72 8.12 -11.81
N VAL A 172 -15.27 8.78 -10.74
CA VAL A 172 -14.26 9.84 -10.82
C VAL A 172 -12.85 9.24 -10.71
N PHE A 173 -11.96 9.68 -11.60
CA PHE A 173 -10.54 9.34 -11.56
C PHE A 173 -9.70 10.57 -11.22
N MET A 174 -8.92 10.47 -10.15
CA MET A 174 -7.94 11.47 -9.70
C MET A 174 -6.54 10.88 -9.83
N GLY A 175 -5.81 11.33 -10.85
CA GLY A 175 -4.41 10.99 -11.06
C GLY A 175 -3.46 11.71 -10.10
N PRO A 176 -2.15 11.64 -10.36
CA PRO A 176 -1.14 12.33 -9.55
C PRO A 176 -1.36 13.84 -9.49
N GLY A 177 -0.95 14.47 -8.38
CA GLY A 177 -0.91 15.93 -8.24
C GLY A 177 -2.26 16.63 -8.21
N VAL A 178 -3.34 15.94 -7.81
CA VAL A 178 -4.67 16.53 -7.66
C VAL A 178 -4.82 17.15 -6.27
N ILE A 179 -5.13 18.45 -6.22
CA ILE A 179 -5.39 19.21 -4.99
C ILE A 179 -6.80 19.81 -5.09
N ILE A 180 -7.64 19.50 -4.12
CA ILE A 180 -9.05 19.92 -4.09
C ILE A 180 -9.29 20.72 -2.82
N GLY A 181 -9.82 21.93 -2.94
CA GLY A 181 -10.18 22.82 -1.83
C GLY A 181 -11.51 22.47 -1.18
N ASP A 182 -11.93 23.30 -0.22
CA ASP A 182 -13.14 23.05 0.57
C ASP A 182 -14.43 23.15 -0.26
N ARG A 183 -15.47 22.39 0.11
CA ARG A 183 -16.82 22.47 -0.45
C ARG A 183 -16.89 22.28 -1.97
N VAL A 184 -15.91 21.61 -2.56
CA VAL A 184 -15.88 21.29 -3.99
C VAL A 184 -16.82 20.13 -4.29
N LEU A 185 -17.54 20.23 -5.41
CA LEU A 185 -18.32 19.13 -5.98
C LEU A 185 -17.66 18.61 -7.26
N ILE A 186 -17.23 17.36 -7.25
CA ILE A 186 -16.74 16.65 -8.43
C ILE A 186 -17.82 15.70 -8.91
N ARG A 187 -18.31 15.94 -10.12
CA ARG A 187 -19.40 15.20 -10.73
C ARG A 187 -18.92 13.99 -11.50
N ALA A 188 -19.84 13.06 -11.74
CA ALA A 188 -19.54 11.73 -12.21
C ALA A 188 -18.74 11.71 -13.52
N PHE A 189 -17.92 10.67 -13.70
CA PHE A 189 -17.12 10.43 -14.91
C PHE A 189 -16.08 11.52 -15.23
N SER A 190 -15.73 12.36 -14.27
CA SER A 190 -14.67 13.37 -14.44
C SER A 190 -13.29 12.74 -14.23
N HIS A 191 -12.29 13.22 -14.98
CA HIS A 191 -10.91 12.76 -14.92
C HIS A 191 -9.97 13.94 -14.69
N LEU A 192 -9.30 13.94 -13.54
CA LEU A 192 -8.45 15.01 -13.04
C LEU A 192 -7.00 14.51 -12.92
N GLU A 193 -6.03 15.31 -13.37
CA GLU A 193 -4.60 14.96 -13.27
C GLU A 193 -3.73 16.22 -13.22
N GLY A 194 -2.93 16.39 -12.16
CA GLY A 194 -2.03 17.53 -12.00
C GLY A 194 -2.73 18.89 -11.89
N VAL A 195 -3.84 18.95 -11.14
CA VAL A 195 -4.72 20.13 -11.10
C VAL A 195 -4.96 20.64 -9.69
N GLN A 196 -5.21 21.95 -9.60
CA GLN A 196 -5.62 22.61 -8.36
C GLN A 196 -7.03 23.16 -8.53
N ILE A 197 -7.92 22.81 -7.61
CA ILE A 197 -9.33 23.23 -7.61
C ILE A 197 -9.59 23.98 -6.32
N GLU A 198 -9.92 25.26 -6.42
CA GLU A 198 -10.21 26.13 -5.28
C GLU A 198 -11.63 25.88 -4.71
N ALA A 199 -11.87 26.47 -3.55
CA ALA A 199 -13.06 26.22 -2.76
C ALA A 199 -14.37 26.49 -3.52
N GLY A 200 -15.39 25.66 -3.26
CA GLY A 200 -16.74 25.84 -3.80
C GLY A 200 -16.89 25.59 -5.31
N ALA A 201 -15.83 25.19 -6.00
CA ALA A 201 -15.89 24.91 -7.44
C ALA A 201 -16.74 23.66 -7.74
N VAL A 202 -17.27 23.60 -8.97
CA VAL A 202 -18.06 22.47 -9.47
C VAL A 202 -17.45 21.94 -10.76
N ILE A 203 -17.05 20.67 -10.78
CA ILE A 203 -16.38 20.04 -11.91
C ILE A 203 -17.25 18.94 -12.51
N GLY A 204 -17.47 18.98 -13.82
CA GLY A 204 -18.16 17.96 -14.58
C GLY A 204 -19.69 18.07 -14.61
N PRO A 205 -20.37 16.98 -15.01
CA PRO A 205 -19.85 15.61 -15.22
C PRO A 205 -18.98 15.51 -16.49
N PHE A 206 -18.27 14.40 -16.69
CA PHE A 206 -17.44 14.14 -17.88
C PHE A 206 -16.41 15.24 -18.20
N ALA A 207 -15.91 15.96 -17.19
CA ALA A 207 -14.86 16.95 -17.39
C ALA A 207 -13.49 16.27 -17.45
N ARG A 208 -12.59 16.79 -18.29
CA ARG A 208 -11.19 16.38 -18.37
C ARG A 208 -10.31 17.54 -17.93
N LEU A 209 -9.75 17.48 -16.73
CA LEU A 209 -8.77 18.47 -16.28
C LEU A 209 -7.38 17.86 -16.36
N ARG A 210 -6.48 18.55 -17.08
CA ARG A 210 -5.12 18.12 -17.38
C ARG A 210 -4.10 18.96 -16.60
N PRO A 211 -2.82 18.51 -16.54
CA PRO A 211 -1.81 19.17 -15.74
C PRO A 211 -1.71 20.68 -15.99
N GLY A 212 -1.52 21.42 -14.89
CA GLY A 212 -1.40 22.88 -14.91
C GLY A 212 -2.73 23.63 -14.93
N ALA A 213 -3.88 22.94 -14.93
CA ALA A 213 -5.18 23.60 -14.77
C ALA A 213 -5.38 24.09 -13.32
N VAL A 214 -5.77 25.36 -13.16
CA VAL A 214 -6.16 25.95 -11.88
C VAL A 214 -7.60 26.43 -11.98
N ILE A 215 -8.48 25.90 -11.14
CA ILE A 215 -9.91 26.23 -11.14
C ILE A 215 -10.21 27.13 -9.95
N GLY A 216 -10.51 28.40 -10.21
CA GLY A 216 -10.74 29.41 -9.18
C GLY A 216 -11.99 29.18 -8.34
N GLU A 217 -12.08 29.95 -7.25
CA GLU A 217 -13.14 29.80 -6.24
C GLU A 217 -14.54 29.93 -6.87
N GLY A 218 -15.42 28.97 -6.57
CA GLY A 218 -16.79 28.95 -7.09
C GLY A 218 -16.91 28.81 -8.61
N ALA A 219 -15.81 28.55 -9.33
CA ALA A 219 -15.85 28.35 -10.77
C ALA A 219 -16.55 27.04 -11.14
N LYS A 220 -17.09 26.99 -12.36
CA LYS A 220 -17.83 25.83 -12.87
C LYS A 220 -17.24 25.35 -14.18
N VAL A 221 -16.83 24.09 -14.18
CA VAL A 221 -16.48 23.32 -15.37
C VAL A 221 -17.60 22.32 -15.59
N GLY A 222 -18.30 22.43 -16.72
CA GLY A 222 -19.47 21.60 -16.99
C GLY A 222 -19.18 20.41 -17.91
N ASN A 223 -20.20 19.98 -18.63
CA ASN A 223 -20.19 18.71 -19.34
C ASN A 223 -19.32 18.74 -20.61
N PHE A 224 -18.46 17.73 -20.77
CA PHE A 224 -17.56 17.57 -21.92
C PHE A 224 -16.66 18.80 -22.12
N VAL A 225 -16.13 19.32 -21.01
CA VAL A 225 -15.15 20.41 -21.02
C VAL A 225 -13.78 19.83 -20.70
N GLU A 226 -12.79 20.21 -21.51
CA GLU A 226 -11.38 19.92 -21.28
C GLU A 226 -10.60 21.19 -20.94
N ILE A 227 -9.78 21.16 -19.89
CA ILE A 227 -8.90 22.27 -19.48
C ILE A 227 -7.47 21.76 -19.34
N LYS A 228 -6.51 22.50 -19.87
CA LYS A 228 -5.08 22.16 -19.82
C LYS A 228 -4.24 23.43 -19.66
N SER A 229 -3.33 23.46 -18.68
CA SER A 229 -2.39 24.59 -18.50
C SER A 229 -3.04 25.99 -18.42
N ALA A 230 -4.29 26.10 -17.99
CA ALA A 230 -5.04 27.34 -17.97
C ALA A 230 -5.60 27.63 -16.56
N THR A 231 -5.74 28.93 -16.25
CA THR A 231 -6.34 29.39 -14.98
C THR A 231 -7.74 29.92 -15.25
N LEU A 232 -8.75 29.36 -14.57
CA LEU A 232 -10.07 29.96 -14.50
C LEU A 232 -10.14 30.84 -13.25
N GLU A 233 -10.47 32.11 -13.43
CA GLU A 233 -10.68 33.02 -12.31
C GLU A 233 -11.95 32.67 -11.51
N ALA A 234 -12.09 33.30 -10.34
CA ALA A 234 -13.22 33.06 -9.44
C ALA A 234 -14.57 33.28 -10.15
N GLY A 235 -15.50 32.34 -9.93
CA GLY A 235 -16.86 32.39 -10.47
C GLY A 235 -17.01 32.19 -11.97
N VAL A 236 -15.92 31.98 -12.73
CA VAL A 236 -15.96 31.69 -14.17
C VAL A 236 -16.78 30.41 -14.44
N LYS A 237 -17.56 30.42 -15.52
CA LYS A 237 -18.41 29.28 -15.90
C LYS A 237 -18.15 28.87 -17.35
N ILE A 238 -17.75 27.62 -17.53
CA ILE A 238 -17.62 26.97 -18.83
C ILE A 238 -18.56 25.78 -18.83
N ASN A 239 -19.74 25.94 -19.42
CA ASN A 239 -20.83 25.01 -19.16
C ASN A 239 -20.76 23.75 -20.02
N HIS A 240 -20.36 23.83 -21.29
CA HIS A 240 -20.51 22.71 -22.24
C HIS A 240 -19.46 22.71 -23.35
N LEU A 241 -19.03 21.51 -23.79
CA LEU A 241 -18.42 21.22 -25.10
C LEU A 241 -17.29 22.18 -25.52
N SER A 242 -16.33 22.39 -24.63
CA SER A 242 -15.27 23.39 -24.82
C SER A 242 -13.90 22.82 -24.47
N TYR A 243 -12.88 23.25 -25.21
CA TYR A 243 -11.47 23.07 -24.86
C TYR A 243 -10.86 24.43 -24.50
N ILE A 244 -10.25 24.52 -23.33
CA ILE A 244 -9.44 25.68 -22.92
C ILE A 244 -8.03 25.20 -22.63
N GLY A 245 -7.08 25.72 -23.38
CA GLY A 245 -5.70 25.30 -23.30
C GLY A 245 -4.75 26.46 -23.42
N ASP A 246 -3.71 26.43 -22.59
CA ASP A 246 -2.57 27.35 -22.58
C ASP A 246 -3.01 28.82 -22.41
#